data_AF-A0A3N5UQZ0-F1
#
_entry.id   AF-A0A3N5UQZ0-F1
#
_cell.length_a   1.000
_cell.length_b   1.000
_cell.length_c   1.000
_cell.angle_alpha   90.00
_cell.angle_beta   90.00
_cell.angle_gamma   90.00
#
_symmetry.space_group_name_H-M   'P 1'
#
loop_
_entity.id
_entity.type
_entity.pdbx_description
1 polymer ?
#
loop_
_entity_poly.entity_id
_entity_poly.type
_entity_poly.pdbx_seq_one_letter_code
_entity_poly.pdbx_strand_id
1 'polypeptide(L)'
;MLRRFLFPLLIIVVLLAVVGPAGAGGWSVATLDTLPNCVIADTPLTVGFVVRQHGVHVLEDLKPEILATESESGRTVEVTAEEDAEGHYTAELTFPTDGEWEWILAAFGPEQPMPALTVLPADETCPDEDEEVVLTAEELAEQGADLFAAKGCVVCHQHDRSIFDAYASLNMGPELTTYHGDADFLCRWLDNPVAVKENANMPDLNLSGDEIEALIAFLSTESDETPPTESGWCGDLLARAAAK
;
A
#
# COMPACT_ATOMS: atom_id res chain seq x y z
N MET A 1 50.90 -38.38 -20.19
CA MET A 1 49.65 -38.89 -19.57
C MET A 1 48.98 -37.82 -18.71
N LEU A 2 48.87 -36.56 -19.17
CA LEU A 2 48.37 -35.43 -18.37
C LEU A 2 47.20 -34.70 -19.05
N ARG A 3 46.41 -35.43 -19.85
CA ARG A 3 45.34 -34.84 -20.68
C ARG A 3 43.94 -35.41 -20.39
N ARG A 4 43.82 -36.27 -19.38
CA ARG A 4 42.56 -36.95 -19.02
C ARG A 4 41.88 -36.42 -17.75
N PHE A 5 42.52 -35.50 -17.03
CA PHE A 5 41.97 -34.91 -15.79
C PHE A 5 41.53 -33.45 -15.92
N LEU A 6 41.76 -32.79 -17.06
CA LEU A 6 41.31 -31.41 -17.29
C LEU A 6 39.85 -31.31 -17.77
N PHE A 7 39.30 -32.38 -18.37
CA PHE A 7 37.91 -32.41 -18.82
C PHE A 7 36.85 -32.49 -17.71
N PRO A 8 37.00 -33.28 -16.63
CA PRO A 8 35.98 -33.33 -15.58
C PRO A 8 35.94 -32.04 -14.74
N LEU A 9 37.07 -31.32 -14.62
CA LEU A 9 37.12 -30.05 -13.89
C LEU A 9 36.37 -28.93 -14.63
N LEU A 10 36.48 -28.88 -15.96
CA LEU A 10 35.77 -27.89 -16.78
C LEU A 10 34.25 -28.11 -16.73
N ILE A 11 33.80 -29.37 -16.67
CA ILE A 11 32.36 -29.71 -16.58
C ILE A 11 31.76 -29.29 -15.23
N ILE A 12 32.51 -29.39 -14.12
CA ILE A 12 32.04 -28.96 -12.80
C ILE A 12 31.96 -27.42 -12.70
N VAL A 13 32.92 -26.69 -13.29
CA VAL A 13 32.88 -25.21 -13.31
C VAL A 13 31.73 -24.69 -14.18
N VAL A 14 31.43 -25.36 -15.30
CA VAL A 14 30.27 -25.00 -16.14
C VAL A 14 28.95 -25.38 -15.47
N LEU A 15 28.89 -26.45 -14.66
CA LEU A 15 27.69 -26.81 -13.89
C LEU A 15 27.42 -25.89 -12.68
N LEU A 16 28.46 -25.27 -12.11
CA LEU A 16 28.29 -24.25 -11.06
C LEU A 16 27.95 -22.85 -11.62
N ALA A 17 28.22 -22.59 -12.90
CA ALA A 17 27.90 -21.32 -13.56
C ALA A 17 26.43 -21.18 -13.98
N VAL A 18 25.63 -22.25 -13.84
CA VAL A 18 24.16 -22.25 -14.07
C VAL A 18 23.41 -22.49 -12.75
N VAL A 19 23.97 -21.99 -11.65
CA VAL A 19 23.14 -21.69 -10.48
C VAL A 19 22.86 -20.20 -10.59
N GLY A 20 21.78 -19.84 -11.28
CA GLY A 20 21.19 -18.51 -11.13
C GLY A 20 21.00 -18.25 -9.63
N PRO A 21 21.03 -16.99 -9.16
CA PRO A 21 20.80 -16.69 -7.75
C PRO A 21 19.51 -17.42 -7.35
N ALA A 22 19.67 -18.45 -6.52
CA ALA A 22 18.53 -19.10 -5.90
C ALA A 22 17.86 -17.99 -5.10
N GLY A 23 16.67 -17.57 -5.54
CA GLY A 23 15.89 -16.58 -4.83
C GLY A 23 15.73 -17.07 -3.40
N ALA A 24 16.48 -16.48 -2.47
CA ALA A 24 16.09 -16.48 -1.09
C ALA A 24 14.77 -15.71 -1.10
N GLY A 25 13.66 -16.45 -1.17
CA GLY A 25 12.33 -15.91 -1.36
C GLY A 25 12.07 -14.81 -0.35
N GLY A 26 11.75 -13.63 -0.86
CA GLY A 26 11.31 -12.51 -0.08
C GLY A 26 10.12 -11.87 -0.78
N TRP A 27 9.43 -11.03 -0.05
CA TRP A 27 8.28 -10.27 -0.52
C TRP A 27 8.45 -8.83 -0.05
N SER A 28 7.88 -7.92 -0.82
CA SER A 28 7.82 -6.51 -0.47
C SER A 28 6.39 -6.01 -0.58
N VAL A 29 6.08 -5.01 0.22
CA VAL A 29 4.85 -4.24 0.10
C VAL A 29 5.20 -2.81 -0.27
N ALA A 30 4.38 -2.20 -1.12
CA ALA A 30 4.38 -0.77 -1.30
C ALA A 30 3.32 -0.13 -0.39
N THR A 31 3.74 0.91 0.32
CA THR A 31 2.87 1.79 1.09
C THR A 31 2.74 3.08 0.29
N LEU A 32 1.55 3.37 -0.25
CA LEU A 32 1.30 4.63 -0.96
C LEU A 32 1.38 5.83 -0.01
N ASP A 33 1.95 6.93 -0.47
CA ASP A 33 1.92 8.21 0.24
C ASP A 33 0.48 8.67 0.43
N THR A 34 -0.31 8.58 -0.63
CA THR A 34 -1.75 8.89 -0.65
C THR A 34 -2.42 7.99 -1.68
N LEU A 35 -3.60 7.47 -1.35
CA LEU A 35 -4.43 6.76 -2.32
C LEU A 35 -5.10 7.81 -3.23
N PRO A 36 -4.90 7.76 -4.56
CA PRO A 36 -5.56 8.70 -5.46
C PRO A 36 -7.08 8.60 -5.34
N ASN A 37 -7.73 9.70 -4.99
CA ASN A 37 -9.19 9.81 -4.83
C ASN A 37 -9.85 10.60 -5.98
N CYS A 38 -9.05 11.16 -6.88
CA CYS A 38 -9.49 11.77 -8.11
C CYS A 38 -8.42 11.60 -9.19
N VAL A 39 -8.83 11.06 -10.34
CA VAL A 39 -7.96 10.86 -11.50
C VAL A 39 -8.72 11.34 -12.73
N ILE A 40 -8.09 12.17 -13.57
CA ILE A 40 -8.70 12.74 -14.77
C ILE A 40 -7.96 12.21 -16.00
N ALA A 41 -8.71 11.80 -17.02
CA ALA A 41 -8.15 11.34 -18.28
C ALA A 41 -7.26 12.43 -18.93
N ASP A 42 -6.20 12.00 -19.61
CA ASP A 42 -5.17 12.84 -20.24
C ASP A 42 -4.43 13.80 -19.29
N THR A 43 -4.60 13.67 -17.97
CA THR A 43 -3.89 14.44 -16.95
C THR A 43 -2.86 13.55 -16.24
N PRO A 44 -1.61 14.02 -16.04
CA PRO A 44 -0.61 13.27 -15.28
C PRO A 44 -1.02 13.07 -13.82
N LEU A 45 -1.02 11.81 -13.37
CA LEU A 45 -1.15 11.40 -11.98
C LEU A 45 0.23 10.99 -11.46
N THR A 46 0.71 11.65 -10.40
CA THR A 46 1.93 11.21 -9.69
C THR A 46 1.56 10.26 -8.56
N VAL A 47 2.16 9.08 -8.55
CA VAL A 47 2.02 8.09 -7.47
C VAL A 47 3.36 7.97 -6.75
N GLY A 48 3.38 8.33 -5.46
CA GLY A 48 4.51 8.18 -4.55
C GLY A 48 4.28 7.03 -3.57
N PHE A 49 5.33 6.27 -3.26
CA PHE A 49 5.26 5.15 -2.34
C PHE A 49 6.62 4.73 -1.78
N VAL A 50 6.60 4.11 -0.61
CA VAL A 50 7.76 3.45 0.02
C VAL A 50 7.65 1.94 -0.14
N VAL A 51 8.74 1.28 -0.55
CA VAL A 51 8.78 -0.19 -0.62
C VAL A 51 9.43 -0.77 0.64
N ARG A 52 8.74 -1.72 1.29
CA ARG A 52 9.22 -2.38 2.52
C ARG A 52 9.31 -3.90 2.38
N GLN A 53 10.48 -4.47 2.67
CA GLN A 53 10.63 -5.90 2.91
C GLN A 53 10.05 -6.26 4.27
N HIS A 54 9.32 -7.38 4.30
CA HIS A 54 8.68 -7.86 5.52
C HIS A 54 7.70 -6.86 6.16
N GLY A 55 7.24 -5.85 5.40
CA GLY A 55 6.37 -4.78 5.88
C GLY A 55 7.04 -3.72 6.74
N VAL A 56 8.34 -3.84 7.03
CA VAL A 56 9.03 -2.97 8.01
C VAL A 56 10.34 -2.38 7.50
N HIS A 57 11.13 -3.15 6.73
CA HIS A 57 12.45 -2.72 6.30
C HIS A 57 12.37 -2.02 4.94
N VAL A 58 12.67 -0.72 4.89
CA VAL A 58 12.73 0.03 3.63
C VAL A 58 13.74 -0.61 2.67
N LEU A 59 13.39 -0.67 1.38
CA LEU A 59 14.22 -1.20 0.30
C LEU A 59 14.57 -0.11 -0.71
N GLU A 60 15.86 -0.01 -1.01
CA GLU A 60 16.47 0.91 -1.98
C GLU A 60 16.89 0.16 -3.26
N ASP A 61 17.26 0.91 -4.30
CA ASP A 61 17.83 0.43 -5.55
C ASP A 61 16.93 -0.59 -6.31
N LEU A 62 15.61 -0.48 -6.13
CA LEU A 62 14.63 -1.30 -6.86
C LEU A 62 14.22 -0.66 -8.19
N LYS A 63 13.43 -1.41 -8.97
CA LYS A 63 12.77 -0.92 -10.19
C LYS A 63 11.30 -1.32 -10.17
N PRO A 64 10.48 -0.69 -9.31
CA PRO A 64 9.08 -1.04 -9.24
C PRO A 64 8.36 -0.70 -10.56
N GLU A 65 7.42 -1.55 -10.95
CA GLU A 65 6.56 -1.34 -12.10
C GLU A 65 5.12 -1.18 -11.62
N ILE A 66 4.40 -0.23 -12.21
CA ILE A 66 2.96 -0.06 -12.04
C ILE A 66 2.32 -0.46 -13.36
N LEU A 67 1.36 -1.38 -13.29
CA LEU A 67 0.56 -1.83 -14.43
C LEU A 67 -0.91 -1.58 -14.11
N ALA A 68 -1.55 -0.72 -14.89
CA ALA A 68 -2.99 -0.47 -14.85
C ALA A 68 -3.68 -1.02 -16.09
N THR A 69 -4.86 -1.61 -15.93
CA THR A 69 -5.68 -2.21 -16.98
C THR A 69 -7.11 -1.69 -16.90
N GLU A 70 -7.60 -1.13 -18.01
CA GLU A 70 -8.97 -0.65 -18.15
C GLU A 70 -9.93 -1.85 -18.20
N SER A 71 -10.94 -1.83 -17.34
CA SER A 71 -11.87 -2.95 -17.14
C SER A 71 -12.68 -3.32 -18.39
N GLU A 72 -13.08 -2.33 -19.20
CA GLU A 72 -13.94 -2.57 -20.36
C GLU A 72 -13.16 -3.02 -21.62
N SER A 73 -12.08 -2.32 -21.96
CA SER A 73 -11.35 -2.58 -23.21
C SER A 73 -10.11 -3.48 -23.05
N GLY A 74 -9.62 -3.65 -21.81
CA GLY A 74 -8.36 -4.33 -21.52
C GLY A 74 -7.12 -3.53 -21.93
N ARG A 75 -7.27 -2.23 -22.21
CA ARG A 75 -6.14 -1.33 -22.47
C ARG A 75 -5.25 -1.26 -21.24
N THR A 76 -3.94 -1.26 -21.45
CA THR A 76 -2.96 -1.16 -20.36
C THR A 76 -2.18 0.15 -20.39
N VAL A 77 -1.81 0.62 -19.20
CA VAL A 77 -0.80 1.66 -18.95
C VAL A 77 0.25 1.04 -18.03
N GLU A 78 1.52 1.14 -18.41
CA GLU A 78 2.63 0.57 -17.67
C GLU A 78 3.72 1.62 -17.49
N VAL A 79 4.22 1.77 -16.26
CA VAL A 79 5.29 2.72 -15.92
C VAL A 79 6.27 2.08 -14.94
N THR A 80 7.55 2.35 -15.12
CA THR A 80 8.58 2.03 -14.13
C THR A 80 8.77 3.23 -13.22
N ALA A 81 8.68 3.03 -11.91
CA ALA A 81 8.91 4.08 -10.91
C ALA A 81 10.41 4.38 -10.76
N GLU A 82 10.73 5.63 -10.45
CA GLU A 82 12.08 6.10 -10.18
C GLU A 82 12.26 6.36 -8.67
N GLU A 83 13.42 5.97 -8.13
CA GLU A 83 13.77 6.29 -6.74
C GLU A 83 14.23 7.76 -6.64
N ASP A 84 13.55 8.56 -5.81
CA ASP A 84 13.83 9.98 -5.64
C ASP A 84 14.32 10.34 -4.22
N ALA A 85 14.13 9.45 -3.25
CA ALA A 85 14.67 9.46 -1.90
C ALA A 85 14.85 8.02 -1.39
N GLU A 86 15.53 7.85 -0.25
CA GLU A 86 15.89 6.53 0.31
C GLU A 86 14.68 5.57 0.41
N GLY A 87 14.60 4.63 -0.54
CA GLY A 87 13.52 3.64 -0.69
C GLY A 87 12.13 4.20 -0.94
N HIS A 88 12.04 5.48 -1.32
CA HIS A 88 10.84 6.12 -1.81
C HIS A 88 10.91 6.25 -3.34
N TYR A 89 9.80 5.92 -3.99
CA TYR A 89 9.70 5.83 -5.43
C TYR A 89 8.53 6.66 -5.92
N THR A 90 8.70 7.28 -7.09
CA THR A 90 7.64 8.02 -7.78
C THR A 90 7.45 7.52 -9.20
N ALA A 91 6.20 7.51 -9.64
CA ALA A 91 5.82 7.20 -11.01
C ALA A 91 4.76 8.18 -11.50
N GLU A 92 4.87 8.61 -12.75
CA GLU A 92 3.86 9.44 -13.41
C GLU A 92 3.05 8.57 -14.38
N LEU A 93 1.73 8.52 -14.18
CA LEU A 93 0.78 7.81 -15.02
C LEU A 93 -0.09 8.80 -15.78
N THR A 94 -0.51 8.46 -16.99
CA THR A 94 -1.54 9.21 -17.70
C THR A 94 -2.52 8.22 -18.31
N PHE A 95 -3.78 8.33 -17.92
CA PHE A 95 -4.84 7.46 -18.38
C PHE A 95 -5.48 8.06 -19.63
N PRO A 96 -5.49 7.36 -20.78
CA PRO A 96 -5.96 7.93 -22.05
C PRO A 96 -7.48 7.92 -22.20
N THR A 97 -8.20 7.24 -21.31
CA THR A 97 -9.66 7.12 -21.31
C THR A 97 -10.20 7.13 -19.89
N ASP A 98 -11.39 7.68 -19.73
CA ASP A 98 -12.21 7.55 -18.53
C ASP A 98 -12.70 6.10 -18.34
N GLY A 99 -13.12 5.79 -17.11
CA GLY A 99 -13.65 4.48 -16.72
C GLY A 99 -12.93 3.86 -15.54
N GLU A 100 -13.20 2.57 -15.31
CA GLU A 100 -12.66 1.81 -14.18
C GLU A 100 -11.35 1.10 -14.54
N TRP A 101 -10.32 1.31 -13.73
CA TRP A 101 -8.99 0.75 -13.93
C TRP A 101 -8.55 -0.07 -12.73
N GLU A 102 -8.28 -1.35 -12.97
CA GLU A 102 -7.56 -2.20 -12.01
C GLU A 102 -6.07 -1.94 -12.16
N TRP A 103 -5.33 -1.90 -11.06
CA TRP A 103 -3.89 -1.68 -11.13
C TRP A 103 -3.13 -2.44 -10.06
N ILE A 104 -1.88 -2.74 -10.38
CA ILE A 104 -0.95 -3.47 -9.54
C ILE A 104 0.36 -2.70 -9.42
N LEU A 105 1.03 -2.89 -8.29
CA LEU A 105 2.40 -2.44 -8.06
C LEU A 105 3.29 -3.66 -7.84
N ALA A 106 4.30 -3.79 -8.69
CA ALA A 106 5.26 -4.89 -8.71
C ALA A 106 6.66 -4.36 -8.38
N ALA A 107 7.12 -4.52 -7.15
CA ALA A 107 8.48 -4.12 -6.74
C ALA A 107 9.41 -5.33 -6.62
N PHE A 108 9.11 -6.21 -5.68
CA PHE A 108 9.87 -7.44 -5.44
C PHE A 108 9.00 -8.51 -4.78
N GLY A 109 8.93 -9.69 -5.40
CA GLY A 109 8.06 -10.78 -4.90
C GLY A 109 6.65 -10.68 -5.50
N PRO A 110 5.58 -10.94 -4.72
CA PRO A 110 4.21 -10.88 -5.21
C PRO A 110 3.83 -9.48 -5.71
N GLU A 111 3.02 -9.43 -6.77
CA GLU A 111 2.38 -8.20 -7.25
C GLU A 111 1.29 -7.78 -6.25
N GLN A 112 1.30 -6.51 -5.86
CA GLN A 112 0.30 -5.94 -4.95
C GLN A 112 -0.79 -5.23 -5.77
N PRO A 113 -2.01 -5.77 -5.86
CA PRO A 113 -3.14 -5.05 -6.39
C PRO A 113 -3.48 -3.89 -5.46
N MET A 114 -3.88 -2.81 -6.10
CA MET A 114 -4.33 -1.60 -5.44
C MET A 114 -5.84 -1.47 -5.62
N PRO A 115 -6.51 -0.69 -4.75
CA PRO A 115 -7.91 -0.32 -4.94
C PRO A 115 -8.14 0.25 -6.35
N ALA A 116 -9.21 -0.18 -7.02
CA ALA A 116 -9.48 0.25 -8.39
C ALA A 116 -9.59 1.79 -8.49
N LEU A 117 -9.16 2.34 -9.62
CA LEU A 117 -9.27 3.77 -9.90
C LEU A 117 -10.46 4.03 -10.81
N THR A 118 -11.31 4.96 -10.41
CA THR A 118 -12.27 5.61 -11.31
C THR A 118 -11.58 6.81 -11.97
N VAL A 119 -11.33 6.71 -13.28
CA VAL A 119 -10.79 7.80 -14.09
C VAL A 119 -11.94 8.60 -14.68
N LEU A 120 -11.98 9.89 -14.39
CA LEU A 120 -12.99 10.83 -14.86
C LEU A 120 -12.69 11.31 -16.29
N PRO A 121 -13.71 11.74 -17.06
CA PRO A 121 -13.54 12.37 -18.36
C PRO A 121 -12.60 13.58 -18.32
N ALA A 122 -11.87 13.82 -19.42
CA ALA A 122 -10.87 14.88 -19.51
C ALA A 122 -11.42 16.32 -19.37
N ASP A 123 -12.73 16.51 -19.46
CA ASP A 123 -13.41 17.78 -19.25
C ASP A 123 -13.98 17.97 -17.84
N GLU A 124 -13.86 16.97 -16.96
CA GLU A 124 -14.17 17.08 -15.54
C GLU A 124 -13.00 17.67 -14.74
N THR A 125 -13.30 18.04 -13.48
CA THR A 125 -12.32 18.56 -12.54
C THR A 125 -12.47 17.82 -11.22
N CYS A 126 -11.35 17.63 -10.52
CA CYS A 126 -11.41 17.13 -9.15
C CYS A 126 -12.18 18.10 -8.26
N PRO A 127 -12.86 17.59 -7.21
CA PRO A 127 -13.37 18.44 -6.14
C PRO A 127 -12.26 19.34 -5.58
N ASP A 128 -12.63 20.53 -5.11
CA ASP A 128 -11.66 21.40 -4.43
C ASP A 128 -11.14 20.66 -3.18
N GLU A 129 -9.83 20.67 -2.94
CA GLU A 129 -9.22 19.98 -1.77
C GLU A 129 -9.77 20.50 -0.43
N ASP A 130 -10.27 21.74 -0.40
CA ASP A 130 -10.89 22.39 0.75
C ASP A 130 -12.42 22.12 0.86
N GLU A 131 -13.01 21.39 -0.09
CA GLU A 131 -14.42 21.02 -0.06
C GLU A 131 -14.64 19.88 0.93
N GLU A 132 -15.40 20.15 2.00
CA GLU A 132 -15.71 19.14 3.01
C GLU A 132 -16.70 18.10 2.44
N VAL A 133 -16.16 16.96 2.02
CA VAL A 133 -16.94 15.80 1.60
C VAL A 133 -17.34 15.02 2.85
N VAL A 134 -18.62 15.12 3.22
CA VAL A 134 -19.18 14.34 4.33
C VAL A 134 -19.53 12.94 3.83
N LEU A 135 -18.67 11.97 4.13
CA LEU A 135 -18.93 10.55 3.87
C LEU A 135 -19.90 9.98 4.91
N THR A 136 -20.76 9.06 4.48
CA THR A 136 -21.49 8.18 5.39
C THR A 136 -20.52 7.23 6.10
N ALA A 137 -20.96 6.62 7.20
CA ALA A 137 -20.14 5.63 7.91
C ALA A 137 -19.78 4.41 7.05
N GLU A 138 -20.64 4.06 6.08
CA GLU A 138 -20.42 2.97 5.14
C GLU A 138 -19.35 3.36 4.11
N GLU A 139 -19.48 4.52 3.46
CA GLU A 139 -18.48 5.04 2.51
C GLU A 139 -17.11 5.26 3.17
N LEU A 140 -17.09 5.75 4.41
CA LEU A 140 -15.86 5.93 5.18
C LEU A 140 -15.19 4.58 5.50
N ALA A 141 -15.99 3.55 5.78
CA ALA A 141 -15.47 2.20 6.00
C ALA A 141 -14.99 1.52 4.70
N GLU A 142 -15.63 1.78 3.56
CA GLU A 142 -15.15 1.35 2.25
C GLU A 142 -13.81 2.00 1.92
N GLN A 143 -13.69 3.32 2.13
CA GLN A 143 -12.42 4.04 2.01
C GLN A 143 -11.34 3.46 2.93
N GLY A 144 -11.71 3.09 4.16
CA GLY A 144 -10.80 2.43 5.08
C GLY A 144 -10.34 1.04 4.61
N ALA A 145 -11.19 0.27 3.93
CA ALA A 145 -10.81 -1.01 3.33
C ALA A 145 -9.78 -0.82 2.22
N ASP A 146 -9.96 0.21 1.39
CA ASP A 146 -9.04 0.57 0.32
C ASP A 146 -7.68 1.01 0.88
N LEU A 147 -7.69 1.87 1.90
CA LEU A 147 -6.48 2.28 2.63
C LEU A 147 -5.77 1.09 3.29
N PHE A 148 -6.51 0.12 3.83
CA PHE A 148 -5.93 -1.07 4.45
C PHE A 148 -5.04 -1.86 3.46
N ALA A 149 -5.46 -1.95 2.19
CA ALA A 149 -4.67 -2.54 1.12
C ALA A 149 -3.55 -1.60 0.63
N ALA A 150 -3.87 -0.34 0.34
CA ALA A 150 -2.95 0.64 -0.25
C ALA A 150 -1.78 1.04 0.67
N LYS A 151 -2.02 1.05 1.98
CA LYS A 151 -0.98 1.33 3.00
C LYS A 151 -0.21 0.08 3.40
N GLY A 152 -0.64 -1.10 2.95
CA GLY A 152 0.06 -2.36 3.17
C GLY A 152 -0.27 -3.06 4.49
N CYS A 153 -1.38 -2.74 5.17
CA CYS A 153 -1.76 -3.36 6.43
C CYS A 153 -1.95 -4.89 6.29
N VAL A 154 -2.46 -5.31 5.13
CA VAL A 154 -2.72 -6.70 4.69
C VAL A 154 -1.53 -7.65 4.79
N VAL A 155 -0.34 -7.08 4.87
CA VAL A 155 0.91 -7.81 5.01
C VAL A 155 1.04 -8.51 6.34
N CYS A 156 0.70 -7.79 7.41
CA CYS A 156 0.88 -8.22 8.78
C CYS A 156 -0.44 -8.66 9.40
N HIS A 157 -1.54 -8.05 8.98
CA HIS A 157 -2.87 -8.25 9.52
C HIS A 157 -3.78 -8.82 8.44
N GLN A 158 -4.60 -9.81 8.79
CA GLN A 158 -5.70 -10.22 7.93
C GLN A 158 -6.98 -9.49 8.36
N HIS A 159 -7.86 -9.34 7.37
CA HIS A 159 -9.22 -8.89 7.52
C HIS A 159 -10.03 -9.55 6.39
N ASP A 160 -11.17 -10.16 6.69
CA ASP A 160 -12.04 -10.86 5.71
C ASP A 160 -12.54 -10.01 4.52
N ARG A 161 -12.55 -8.69 4.67
CA ARG A 161 -12.96 -7.71 3.65
C ARG A 161 -11.77 -7.07 2.93
N SER A 162 -10.54 -7.52 3.21
CA SER A 162 -9.37 -7.10 2.44
C SER A 162 -9.39 -7.67 1.03
N ILE A 163 -9.01 -6.85 0.06
CA ILE A 163 -8.89 -7.23 -1.36
C ILE A 163 -7.62 -8.03 -1.68
N PHE A 164 -6.73 -8.28 -0.70
CA PHE A 164 -5.45 -8.92 -0.94
C PHE A 164 -5.10 -10.09 0.00
N ASP A 165 -5.27 -11.31 -0.51
CA ASP A 165 -5.01 -12.58 0.21
C ASP A 165 -3.57 -13.11 0.08
N ALA A 166 -2.74 -12.57 -0.83
CA ALA A 166 -1.44 -13.19 -1.12
C ALA A 166 -0.45 -13.11 0.06
N TYR A 167 -0.69 -12.21 1.02
CA TYR A 167 0.09 -12.09 2.26
C TYR A 167 -0.54 -12.80 3.47
N ALA A 168 -1.73 -13.39 3.35
CA ALA A 168 -2.46 -13.99 4.47
C ALA A 168 -1.67 -15.08 5.23
N SER A 169 -0.71 -15.73 4.56
CA SER A 169 0.14 -16.77 5.17
C SER A 169 1.28 -16.24 6.07
N LEU A 170 1.55 -14.93 6.07
CA LEU A 170 2.66 -14.32 6.81
C LEU A 170 2.25 -13.90 8.22
N ASN A 171 1.02 -13.40 8.37
CA ASN A 171 0.31 -13.06 9.61
C ASN A 171 1.20 -12.77 10.83
N MET A 172 1.99 -11.70 10.74
CA MET A 172 2.92 -11.27 11.79
C MET A 172 2.24 -10.43 12.89
N GLY A 173 1.05 -9.90 12.62
CA GLY A 173 0.21 -9.15 13.54
C GLY A 173 -1.02 -9.95 14.03
N PRO A 174 -1.83 -9.37 14.94
CA PRO A 174 -3.13 -9.91 15.27
C PRO A 174 -4.08 -9.89 14.06
N GLU A 175 -4.96 -10.88 13.99
CA GLU A 175 -6.12 -10.88 13.09
C GLU A 175 -7.07 -9.74 13.45
N LEU A 176 -7.50 -8.95 12.46
CA LEU A 176 -8.27 -7.72 12.69
C LEU A 176 -9.74 -7.80 12.29
N THR A 177 -10.19 -8.89 11.64
CA THR A 177 -11.58 -9.05 11.17
C THR A 177 -12.64 -8.70 12.22
N THR A 178 -12.43 -9.08 13.48
CA THR A 178 -13.38 -8.81 14.59
C THR A 178 -12.78 -7.91 15.66
N TYR A 179 -11.72 -7.18 15.34
CA TYR A 179 -11.03 -6.33 16.30
C TYR A 179 -11.68 -4.96 16.36
N HIS A 180 -12.13 -4.59 17.56
CA HIS A 180 -12.65 -3.27 17.86
C HIS A 180 -11.83 -2.69 19.00
N GLY A 181 -11.14 -1.59 18.73
CA GLY A 181 -10.31 -0.87 19.70
C GLY A 181 -10.92 0.46 20.08
N ASP A 182 -10.52 0.99 21.23
CA ASP A 182 -10.83 2.37 21.62
C ASP A 182 -10.32 3.34 20.55
N ALA A 183 -11.20 4.21 20.04
CA ALA A 183 -10.87 5.09 18.91
C ALA A 183 -9.68 6.01 19.23
N ASP A 184 -9.67 6.68 20.40
CA ASP A 184 -8.56 7.54 20.84
C ASP A 184 -7.22 6.79 20.89
N PHE A 185 -7.25 5.51 21.32
CA PHE A 185 -6.08 4.65 21.29
C PHE A 185 -5.65 4.32 19.87
N LEU A 186 -6.58 3.92 19.00
CA LEU A 186 -6.28 3.58 17.61
C LEU A 186 -5.74 4.78 16.84
N CYS A 187 -6.29 5.98 17.05
CA CYS A 187 -5.80 7.21 16.44
C CYS A 187 -4.32 7.44 16.77
N ARG A 188 -3.94 7.33 18.04
CA ARG A 188 -2.53 7.46 18.46
C ARG A 188 -1.64 6.31 18.02
N TRP A 189 -2.18 5.08 18.00
CA TRP A 189 -1.43 3.89 17.57
C TRP A 189 -1.11 3.95 16.09
N LEU A 190 -2.07 4.34 15.24
CA LEU A 190 -1.90 4.44 13.79
C LEU A 190 -1.03 5.64 13.38
N ASP A 191 -1.11 6.75 14.11
CA ASP A 191 -0.22 7.92 13.90
C ASP A 191 1.24 7.59 14.22
N ASN A 192 1.53 7.04 15.41
CA ASN A 192 2.91 6.71 15.79
C ASN A 192 2.98 5.53 16.76
N PRO A 193 3.11 4.28 16.25
CA PRO A 193 3.15 3.09 17.09
C PRO A 193 4.27 3.09 18.13
N VAL A 194 5.45 3.63 17.78
CA VAL A 194 6.64 3.66 18.66
C VAL A 194 6.47 4.65 19.80
N ALA A 195 5.76 5.77 19.58
CA ALA A 195 5.39 6.72 20.62
C ALA A 195 4.42 6.10 21.65
N VAL A 196 3.55 5.19 21.22
CA VAL A 196 2.64 4.45 22.11
C VAL A 196 3.37 3.26 22.80
N LYS A 197 4.25 2.57 22.08
CA LYS A 197 5.02 1.42 22.57
C LYS A 197 6.43 1.43 21.96
N GLU A 198 7.44 1.69 22.79
CA GLU A 198 8.86 1.84 22.36
C GLU A 198 9.38 0.72 21.43
N ASN A 199 8.94 -0.52 21.63
CA ASN A 199 9.32 -1.68 20.80
C ASN A 199 8.16 -2.16 19.91
N ALA A 200 7.39 -1.23 19.34
CA ALA A 200 6.38 -1.56 18.34
C ALA A 200 7.05 -2.08 17.06
N ASN A 201 6.51 -3.18 16.51
CA ASN A 201 6.95 -3.72 15.23
C ASN A 201 6.20 -3.08 14.04
N MET A 202 5.00 -2.56 14.29
CA MET A 202 4.26 -1.80 13.29
C MET A 202 5.03 -0.51 13.00
N PRO A 203 5.41 -0.25 11.74
CA PRO A 203 6.10 0.97 11.39
C PRO A 203 5.14 2.17 11.44
N ASP A 204 5.71 3.35 11.54
CA ASP A 204 5.01 4.58 11.18
C ASP A 204 4.80 4.59 9.65
N LEU A 205 3.54 4.63 9.23
CA LEU A 205 3.12 4.63 7.83
C LEU A 205 2.82 6.06 7.32
N ASN A 206 3.04 7.08 8.15
CA ASN A 206 2.80 8.49 7.86
C ASN A 206 1.36 8.74 7.38
N LEU A 207 0.38 8.19 8.11
CA LEU A 207 -1.05 8.32 7.82
C LEU A 207 -1.55 9.72 8.19
N SER A 208 -2.46 10.27 7.39
CA SER A 208 -3.18 11.49 7.77
C SER A 208 -4.27 11.21 8.82
N GLY A 209 -4.77 12.25 9.50
CA GLY A 209 -5.88 12.12 10.43
C GLY A 209 -7.13 11.50 9.79
N ASP A 210 -7.44 11.91 8.56
CA ASP A 210 -8.60 11.41 7.81
C ASP A 210 -8.42 9.94 7.38
N GLU A 211 -7.21 9.56 6.96
CA GLU A 211 -6.89 8.17 6.64
C GLU A 211 -7.02 7.27 7.88
N ILE A 212 -6.60 7.77 9.05
CA ILE A 212 -6.74 7.07 10.32
C ILE A 212 -8.22 6.91 10.69
N GLU A 213 -9.05 7.94 10.50
CA GLU A 213 -10.50 7.87 10.74
C GLU A 213 -11.17 6.83 9.84
N ALA A 214 -10.84 6.81 8.54
CA ALA A 214 -11.34 5.81 7.60
C ALA A 214 -10.94 4.38 8.00
N LEU A 215 -9.67 4.17 8.39
CA LEU A 215 -9.19 2.88 8.88
C LEU A 215 -9.91 2.44 10.16
N ILE A 216 -10.18 3.35 11.10
CA ILE A 216 -10.94 3.04 12.32
C ILE A 216 -12.39 2.68 11.96
N ALA A 217 -13.03 3.43 11.05
CA ALA A 217 -14.38 3.12 10.59
C ALA A 217 -14.45 1.71 9.96
N PHE A 218 -13.46 1.35 9.13
CA PHE A 218 -13.34 0.01 8.56
C PHE A 218 -13.24 -1.08 9.64
N LEU A 219 -12.39 -0.89 10.66
CA LEU A 219 -12.26 -1.85 11.77
C LEU A 219 -13.53 -1.95 12.65
N SER A 220 -14.40 -0.94 12.63
CA SER A 220 -15.58 -0.84 13.49
C SER A 220 -16.89 -1.32 12.87
N THR A 221 -16.93 -1.72 11.59
CA THR A 221 -18.20 -1.96 10.87
C THR A 221 -19.10 -3.07 11.41
N GLU A 222 -18.58 -4.00 12.22
CA GLU A 222 -19.35 -5.08 12.87
C GLU A 222 -19.69 -4.76 14.34
N SER A 223 -19.31 -3.58 14.85
CA SER A 223 -19.52 -3.19 16.24
C SER A 223 -20.77 -2.34 16.43
N ASP A 224 -21.42 -2.48 17.60
CA ASP A 224 -22.47 -1.57 18.06
C ASP A 224 -21.92 -0.18 18.46
N GLU A 225 -20.58 0.00 18.47
CA GLU A 225 -19.93 1.27 18.77
C GLU A 225 -19.78 2.09 17.49
N THR A 226 -20.54 3.19 17.41
CA THR A 226 -20.40 4.14 16.32
C THR A 226 -19.05 4.84 16.45
N PRO A 227 -18.19 4.83 15.40
CA PRO A 227 -17.00 5.67 15.39
C PRO A 227 -17.39 7.14 15.63
N PRO A 228 -16.46 7.98 16.10
CA PRO A 228 -16.67 9.43 16.09
C PRO A 228 -17.15 9.83 14.69
N THR A 229 -18.33 10.45 14.62
CA THR A 229 -18.96 10.82 13.33
C THR A 229 -18.59 12.25 12.90
N GLU A 230 -17.76 12.93 13.69
CA GLU A 230 -17.24 14.25 13.38
C GLU A 230 -15.91 14.08 12.63
N SER A 231 -15.90 14.51 11.37
CA SER A 231 -14.70 14.62 10.52
C SER A 231 -13.59 15.38 11.24
N GLY A 232 -12.35 14.88 11.11
CA GLY A 232 -11.15 15.55 11.61
C GLY A 232 -10.93 15.44 13.12
N TRP A 233 -11.73 14.64 13.83
CA TRP A 233 -11.57 14.37 15.26
C TRP A 233 -10.17 13.84 15.62
N CYS A 234 -9.61 12.92 14.83
CA CYS A 234 -8.29 12.35 15.09
C CYS A 234 -7.19 13.40 14.87
N GLY A 235 -7.29 14.18 13.80
CA GLY A 235 -6.37 15.31 13.57
C GLY A 235 -6.36 16.31 14.73
N ASP A 236 -7.55 16.66 15.22
CA ASP A 236 -7.74 17.51 16.39
C ASP A 236 -7.12 16.92 17.67
N LEU A 237 -7.29 15.61 17.88
CA LEU A 237 -6.72 14.88 19.01
C LEU A 237 -5.20 14.89 18.99
N LEU A 238 -4.59 14.63 17.84
CA LEU A 238 -3.14 14.61 17.64
C LEU A 238 -2.54 16.01 17.81
N ALA A 239 -3.17 17.05 17.24
CA ALA A 239 -2.73 18.43 17.40
C ALA A 239 -2.73 18.89 18.87
N ARG A 240 -3.75 18.50 19.66
CA ARG A 240 -3.82 18.81 21.10
C ARG A 240 -2.76 18.06 21.91
N ALA A 241 -2.36 16.86 21.50
CA ALA A 241 -1.31 16.10 22.14
C ALA A 241 0.07 16.72 21.89
N ALA A 242 0.34 17.20 20.67
CA ALA A 242 1.59 17.85 20.29
C ALA A 242 1.82 19.22 20.96
N ALA A 243 0.75 19.89 21.38
CA ALA A 243 0.82 21.22 22.02
C ALA A 243 1.18 21.19 23.53
N LYS A 244 1.39 20.01 24.13
CA LYS A 244 1.70 19.82 25.56
C LYS A 244 3.16 19.46 25.78
#